data_AF-N6TIG3-F1
#
_entry.id   AF-N6TIG3-F1
#
_cell.length_a   1.000
_cell.length_b   1.000
_cell.length_c   1.000
_cell.angle_alpha   90.00
_cell.angle_beta   90.00
_cell.angle_gamma   90.00
#
_symmetry.space_group_name_H-M   'P 1'
#
loop_
_entity.id
_entity.type
_entity.pdbx_description
1 polymer ?
#
loop_
_entity_poly.entity_id
_entity_poly.type
_entity_poly.pdbx_seq_one_letter_code
_entity_poly.pdbx_strand_id
1 'polypeptide(L)'
;MLVTMKLSLFQSVIFVLSFRCASSNQISWPDIEMCISSIVGEKIMEANEKITAQLNPRSVPTVVFNGGFNENDANQSIDDLKGVICKYLNNNPPQCRSNINPSIIVL
;
A
#
# COMPACT_ATOMS: atom_id res chain seq x y z
N MET A 1 13.87 -25.61 -2.17
CA MET A 1 14.59 -24.87 -3.23
C MET A 1 14.41 -23.39 -2.91
N LEU A 2 15.31 -22.81 -2.11
CA LEU A 2 15.30 -21.38 -1.82
C LEU A 2 15.61 -20.66 -3.13
N VAL A 3 14.61 -19.99 -3.71
CA VAL A 3 14.88 -18.96 -4.70
C VAL A 3 15.39 -17.77 -3.92
N THR A 4 16.68 -17.79 -3.58
CA THR A 4 17.40 -16.55 -3.31
C THR A 4 17.43 -15.81 -4.65
N MET A 5 16.37 -15.03 -4.90
CA MET A 5 16.34 -14.10 -6.02
C MET A 5 17.39 -13.06 -5.67
N LYS A 6 18.61 -13.31 -6.15
CA LYS A 6 19.77 -12.47 -5.95
C LYS A 6 19.36 -11.07 -6.40
N LEU A 7 19.14 -10.20 -5.44
CA LEU A 7 18.73 -8.80 -5.58
C LEU A 7 19.80 -7.96 -6.31
N SER A 8 20.76 -8.57 -7.00
CA SER A 8 21.95 -7.91 -7.54
C SER A 8 21.75 -7.28 -8.92
N LEU A 9 20.57 -7.41 -9.56
CA LEU A 9 20.33 -6.91 -10.93
C LEU A 9 19.14 -5.93 -11.05
N PHE A 10 18.32 -5.74 -10.01
CA PHE A 10 17.22 -4.77 -9.98
C PHE A 10 17.56 -3.47 -9.21
N GLN A 11 18.84 -3.27 -8.87
CA GLN A 11 19.26 -2.43 -7.75
C GLN A 11 19.65 -0.99 -8.13
N SER A 12 19.70 -0.62 -9.41
CA SER A 12 20.26 0.71 -9.77
C SER A 12 19.22 1.83 -9.85
N VAL A 13 18.01 1.56 -10.37
CA VAL A 13 17.01 2.62 -10.61
C VAL A 13 16.04 2.77 -9.44
N ILE A 14 15.58 1.65 -8.88
CA ILE A 14 14.68 1.63 -7.71
C ILE A 14 15.39 2.28 -6.51
N PHE A 15 16.66 1.97 -6.30
CA PHE A 15 17.44 2.46 -5.15
C PHE A 15 17.64 3.98 -5.16
N VAL A 16 17.92 4.58 -6.32
CA VAL A 16 18.10 6.05 -6.45
C VAL A 16 16.78 6.80 -6.25
N LEU A 17 15.67 6.25 -6.74
CA LEU A 17 14.35 6.84 -6.53
C LEU A 17 13.89 6.71 -5.07
N SER A 18 14.14 5.57 -4.45
CA SER A 18 13.84 5.33 -3.03
C SER A 18 14.66 6.23 -2.10
N PHE A 19 15.94 6.49 -2.41
CA PHE A 19 16.77 7.41 -1.63
C PHE A 19 16.19 8.83 -1.60
N ARG A 20 15.81 9.36 -2.76
CA ARG A 20 15.23 10.72 -2.85
C ARG A 20 13.94 10.85 -2.04
N CYS A 21 13.07 9.84 -2.13
CA CYS A 21 11.84 9.79 -1.35
C CYS A 21 12.09 9.68 0.16
N ALA A 22 13.05 8.87 0.58
CA ALA A 22 13.43 8.75 1.99
C ALA A 22 13.96 10.10 2.51
N SER A 23 14.87 10.73 1.77
CA SER A 23 15.44 12.02 2.12
C SER A 23 14.38 13.13 2.20
N SER A 24 13.44 13.19 1.24
CA SER A 24 12.37 14.20 1.26
C SER A 24 11.40 14.04 2.44
N ASN A 25 11.27 12.82 2.95
CA ASN A 25 10.40 12.49 4.09
C ASN A 25 11.19 12.36 5.41
N GLN A 26 12.46 12.78 5.44
CA GLN A 26 13.32 12.73 6.63
C GLN A 26 13.46 11.31 7.21
N ILE A 27 13.40 10.29 6.36
CA ILE A 27 13.62 8.89 6.74
C ILE A 27 15.10 8.55 6.51
N SER A 28 15.74 7.97 7.52
CA SER A 28 17.13 7.54 7.47
C SER A 28 17.34 6.45 6.43
N TRP A 29 18.09 6.79 5.38
CA TRP A 29 18.42 5.83 4.32
C TRP A 29 19.28 4.65 4.80
N PRO A 30 20.33 4.84 5.64
CA PRO A 30 21.07 3.72 6.21
C PRO A 30 20.19 2.73 6.97
N ASP A 31 19.17 3.21 7.68
CA ASP A 31 18.24 2.33 8.40
C ASP A 31 17.36 1.52 7.45
N ILE A 32 16.92 2.11 6.34
CA ILE A 32 16.20 1.40 5.28
C ILE A 32 17.10 0.33 4.66
N GLU A 33 18.33 0.68 4.26
CA GLU A 33 19.31 -0.26 3.69
C GLU A 33 19.61 -1.43 4.63
N MET A 34 19.79 -1.12 5.92
CA MET A 34 20.01 -2.13 6.95
C MET A 34 18.78 -3.03 7.09
N CYS A 35 17.58 -2.46 7.11
CA CYS A 35 16.33 -3.22 7.23
C CYS A 35 16.16 -4.20 6.06
N ILE A 36 16.24 -3.71 4.81
CA ILE A 36 16.01 -4.53 3.61
C ILE A 36 17.06 -5.64 3.42
N SER A 37 18.27 -5.45 3.97
CA SER A 37 19.36 -6.42 3.89
C SER A 37 19.40 -7.39 5.09
N SER A 38 18.55 -7.18 6.09
CA SER A 38 18.54 -7.95 7.34
C SER A 38 17.45 -9.01 7.40
N ILE A 39 17.59 -9.93 8.37
CA ILE A 39 16.55 -10.89 8.76
C ILE A 39 15.24 -10.22 9.20
N VAL A 40 15.30 -8.96 9.66
CA VAL A 40 14.10 -8.20 10.03
C VAL A 40 13.26 -7.91 8.78
N GLY A 41 13.90 -7.48 7.69
CA GLY A 41 13.22 -7.26 6.40
C GLY A 41 12.59 -8.54 5.85
N GLU A 42 13.31 -9.66 5.92
CA GLU A 42 12.78 -10.98 5.52
C GLU A 42 11.54 -11.38 6.34
N LYS A 43 11.58 -11.26 7.66
CA LYS A 43 10.44 -11.57 8.53
C LYS A 43 9.22 -10.68 8.25
N ILE A 44 9.43 -9.41 7.92
CA ILE A 44 8.34 -8.50 7.53
C ILE A 44 7.71 -8.98 6.22
N MET A 45 8.52 -9.38 5.23
CA MET A 45 7.99 -9.93 3.97
C MET A 45 7.22 -11.23 4.19
N GLU A 46 7.74 -12.16 5.00
CA GLU A 46 7.07 -13.42 5.35
C GLU A 46 5.72 -13.17 6.06
N ALA A 47 5.66 -12.20 6.97
CA ALA A 47 4.41 -11.83 7.62
C ALA A 47 3.38 -11.28 6.62
N ASN A 48 3.80 -10.44 5.67
CA ASN A 48 2.93 -9.92 4.61
C ASN A 48 2.47 -11.01 3.63
N GLU A 49 3.32 -11.98 3.32
CA GLU A 49 2.95 -13.16 2.54
C GLU A 49 1.81 -13.93 3.24
N LYS A 50 1.95 -14.21 4.54
CA LYS A 50 0.91 -14.91 5.33
C LYS A 50 -0.42 -14.16 5.33
N ILE A 51 -0.39 -12.84 5.49
CA ILE A 51 -1.60 -12.00 5.42
C ILE A 51 -2.23 -12.09 4.02
N THR A 52 -1.42 -11.99 2.96
CA THR A 52 -1.90 -12.06 1.57
C THR A 52 -2.50 -13.43 1.25
N ALA A 53 -1.86 -14.51 1.71
CA ALA A 53 -2.34 -15.88 1.51
C ALA A 53 -3.70 -16.13 2.18
N GLN A 54 -3.94 -15.54 3.35
CA GLN A 54 -5.24 -15.63 4.05
C GLN A 54 -6.36 -14.92 3.30
N LEU A 55 -6.05 -13.88 2.52
CA LEU A 55 -7.03 -13.11 1.75
C LEU A 55 -7.36 -13.74 0.39
N ASN A 56 -6.49 -14.62 -0.12
CA ASN A 56 -6.61 -15.29 -1.43
C ASN A 56 -7.04 -14.34 -2.58
N PRO A 57 -6.29 -13.26 -2.84
CA PRO A 57 -6.64 -12.26 -3.85
C PRO A 57 -6.55 -12.82 -5.28
N ARG A 58 -7.43 -12.36 -6.18
CA ARG A 58 -7.42 -12.75 -7.60
C ARG A 58 -6.50 -11.87 -8.46
N SER A 59 -6.22 -10.64 -8.02
CA SER A 59 -5.46 -9.65 -8.78
C SER A 59 -4.85 -8.59 -7.86
N VAL A 60 -3.92 -7.80 -8.40
CA VAL A 60 -3.41 -6.59 -7.75
C VAL A 60 -3.90 -5.34 -8.50
N PRO A 61 -4.18 -4.22 -7.81
CA PRO A 61 -4.24 -4.10 -6.35
C PRO A 61 -5.45 -4.86 -5.75
N THR A 62 -5.33 -5.29 -4.49
CA THR A 62 -6.45 -5.81 -3.69
C THR A 62 -6.66 -4.88 -2.50
N VAL A 63 -7.89 -4.40 -2.30
CA VAL A 63 -8.24 -3.50 -1.19
C VAL A 63 -9.08 -4.25 -0.16
N VAL A 64 -8.71 -4.11 1.11
CA VAL A 64 -9.31 -4.81 2.25
C VAL A 64 -9.62 -3.78 3.33
N PHE A 65 -10.80 -3.88 3.94
CA PHE A 65 -11.24 -2.98 5.00
C PHE A 65 -11.39 -3.77 6.30
N ASN A 66 -10.81 -3.24 7.39
CA ASN A 66 -10.90 -3.85 8.73
C ASN A 66 -10.51 -5.35 8.77
N GLY A 67 -9.54 -5.76 7.94
CA GLY A 67 -9.07 -7.15 7.86
C GLY A 67 -10.00 -8.12 7.12
N GLY A 68 -11.13 -7.66 6.58
CA GLY A 68 -12.08 -8.47 5.82
C GLY A 68 -12.07 -8.14 4.32
N PHE A 69 -11.98 -9.17 3.47
CA PHE A 69 -12.08 -9.01 2.03
C PHE A 69 -13.54 -9.03 1.58
N ASN A 70 -13.94 -7.99 0.84
CA ASN A 70 -15.22 -7.89 0.16
C ASN A 70 -14.97 -7.50 -1.30
N GLU A 71 -15.36 -8.36 -2.23
CA GLU A 71 -15.06 -8.17 -3.66
C GLU A 71 -15.71 -6.90 -4.23
N ASN A 72 -16.92 -6.54 -3.79
CA ASN A 72 -17.60 -5.33 -4.27
C ASN A 72 -16.92 -4.06 -3.77
N ASP A 73 -16.55 -4.02 -2.50
CA ASP A 73 -15.84 -2.87 -1.92
C ASP A 73 -14.42 -2.77 -2.48
N ALA A 74 -13.74 -3.90 -2.72
CA ALA A 74 -12.43 -3.93 -3.37
C ALA A 74 -12.49 -3.39 -4.80
N ASN A 75 -13.47 -3.83 -5.60
CA ASN A 75 -13.67 -3.38 -6.97
C ASN A 75 -14.07 -1.89 -7.01
N GLN A 76 -15.01 -1.47 -6.16
CA GLN A 76 -15.40 -0.06 -6.10
C GLN A 76 -14.24 0.84 -5.67
N SER A 77 -13.35 0.35 -4.81
CA SER A 77 -12.20 1.13 -4.32
C SER A 77 -11.18 1.48 -5.40
N ILE A 78 -11.21 0.79 -6.54
CA ILE A 78 -10.37 1.14 -7.70
C ILE A 78 -10.74 2.52 -8.24
N ASP A 79 -12.04 2.83 -8.28
CA ASP A 79 -12.57 4.08 -8.82
C ASP A 79 -12.92 5.11 -7.73
N ASP A 80 -13.42 4.65 -6.57
CA ASP A 80 -13.92 5.48 -5.48
C ASP A 80 -13.54 4.92 -4.10
N LEU A 81 -12.24 4.91 -3.81
CA LEU A 81 -11.73 4.55 -2.48
C LEU A 81 -12.35 5.42 -1.38
N LYS A 82 -12.57 6.71 -1.64
CA LYS A 82 -13.13 7.65 -0.67
C LYS A 82 -14.55 7.25 -0.26
N GLY A 83 -15.43 6.98 -1.22
CA GLY A 83 -16.80 6.56 -0.96
C GLY A 83 -16.86 5.25 -0.18
N VAL A 84 -15.99 4.30 -0.50
CA VAL A 84 -15.91 3.03 0.24
C VAL A 84 -15.41 3.24 1.67
N ILE A 85 -14.32 4.00 1.88
CA ILE A 85 -13.81 4.33 3.24
C ILE A 85 -14.91 4.97 4.08
N CYS A 86 -15.67 5.89 3.51
CA CYS A 86 -16.73 6.60 4.22
C CYS A 86 -17.85 5.69 4.74
N LYS A 87 -18.05 4.48 4.17
CA LYS A 87 -18.97 3.47 4.71
C LYS A 87 -18.50 2.91 6.05
N TYR A 88 -17.18 2.89 6.28
CA TYR A 88 -16.55 2.27 7.46
C TYR A 88 -16.19 3.28 8.57
N LEU A 89 -16.31 4.59 8.31
CA LEU A 89 -15.97 5.63 9.28
C LEU A 89 -17.17 6.06 10.12
N ASN A 90 -17.16 5.70 11.41
CA ASN A 90 -18.23 6.04 12.35
C ASN A 90 -18.38 7.54 12.63
N ASN A 91 -17.31 8.32 12.50
CA ASN A 91 -17.28 9.74 12.84
C ASN A 91 -17.77 10.66 11.70
N ASN A 92 -18.12 10.10 10.54
CA ASN A 92 -18.60 10.79 9.33
C ASN A 92 -17.94 12.17 9.13
N PRO A 93 -16.62 12.20 8.86
CA PRO A 93 -15.87 13.44 8.75
C PRO A 93 -16.37 14.27 7.56
N PRO A 94 -16.15 15.60 7.52
CA PRO A 94 -16.70 16.48 6.48
C PRO A 94 -16.44 16.00 5.05
N GLN A 95 -15.30 15.37 4.81
CA GLN A 95 -14.91 14.81 3.52
C GLN A 95 -15.90 13.73 3.04
N CYS A 96 -16.53 12.99 3.96
CA CYS A 96 -17.54 11.98 3.66
C CYS A 96 -18.95 12.55 3.41
N ARG A 97 -19.15 13.85 3.64
CA ARG A 97 -20.49 14.47 3.60
C ARG A 97 -20.91 14.94 2.22
N SER A 98 -20.19 14.63 1.15
CA SER A 98 -20.44 15.28 -0.14
C SER A 98 -20.40 14.37 -1.36
N ASN A 99 -21.54 14.33 -2.05
CA ASN A 99 -21.66 14.30 -3.50
C ASN A 99 -20.98 15.56 -4.08
N ILE A 100 -19.65 15.57 -4.20
CA ILE A 100 -18.96 16.58 -5.02
C ILE A 100 -18.76 15.96 -6.38
N ASN A 101 -19.64 16.35 -7.30
CA ASN A 101 -19.41 16.18 -8.72
C ASN A 101 -18.19 17.04 -9.08
N PRO A 102 -17.05 16.48 -9.55
CA PRO A 102 -15.80 17.21 -9.74
C PRO A 102 -15.83 18.25 -10.88
N SER A 103 -17.00 18.59 -11.41
CA SER A 103 -17.15 19.51 -12.55
C SER A 103 -17.36 20.98 -12.17
N ILE A 104 -17.34 21.37 -10.90
CA ILE A 104 -17.45 22.79 -10.51
C ILE A 104 -16.47 23.12 -9.39
N ILE A 105 -15.22 23.37 -9.79
CA ILE A 105 -14.41 24.42 -9.15
C ILE A 105 -13.92 25.30 -10.31
N VAL A 106 -14.72 26.30 -10.65
CA VAL A 106 -14.23 27.52 -11.28
C VAL A 106 -13.86 28.44 -10.14
N LEU A 107 -12.56 28.61 -9.89
CA LEU A 107 -11.93 29.82 -9.38
C LEU A 107 -10.54 29.93 -10.03
#